data_AF-A0A0P9F7K4-F1
#
_entry.id   AF-A0A0P9F7K4-F1
#
_cell.length_a   1.000
_cell.length_b   1.000
_cell.length_c   1.000
_cell.angle_alpha   90.00
_cell.angle_beta   90.00
_cell.angle_gamma   90.00
#
_symmetry.space_group_name_H-M   'P 1'
#
loop_
_entity.id
_entity.type
_entity.pdbx_description
1 polymer ?
#
loop_
_entity_poly.entity_id
_entity_poly.type
_entity_poly.pdbx_seq_one_letter_code
_entity_poly.pdbx_strand_id
1 'polypeptide(L)'
;IGLSSGQARRFLVGDPSIQRIDVLAGAIVTRLALADQAARAGDTLLDASSAALLAEMLPAPEWRESGGERFAVLPAELASQLSVPTAQENIALLAQFAYLNTHAEAARPFLLPAVFARLHAGLSEFVTELRPVVALFVRFGGIDYDADPEARSAFERLSYSNKRQHTLAIEGAKSAETRQRRIEKAMSTLRAGKKE
;
A
#
# COMPACT_ATOMS: atom_id res chain seq x y z
N ILE A 1 -5.29 -12.40 -11.77
CA ILE A 1 -5.74 -11.32 -10.86
C ILE A 1 -5.91 -11.90 -9.47
N GLY A 2 -5.25 -11.32 -8.46
CA GLY A 2 -5.52 -11.61 -7.06
C GLY A 2 -6.66 -10.77 -6.48
N LEU A 3 -7.41 -11.33 -5.54
CA LEU A 3 -8.44 -10.65 -4.76
C LEU A 3 -8.27 -10.99 -3.27
N SER A 4 -8.39 -9.98 -2.41
CA SER A 4 -8.34 -10.13 -0.96
C SER A 4 -9.35 -9.17 -0.32
N SER A 5 -9.90 -9.59 0.82
CA SER A 5 -10.83 -8.81 1.62
C SER A 5 -10.42 -8.86 3.09
N GLY A 6 -10.71 -7.78 3.81
CA GLY A 6 -10.37 -7.66 5.22
C GLY A 6 -10.08 -6.22 5.62
N GLN A 7 -9.46 -6.06 6.78
CA GLN A 7 -9.09 -4.75 7.29
C GLN A 7 -7.84 -4.21 6.58
N ALA A 8 -7.92 -2.96 6.14
CA ALA A 8 -6.80 -2.18 5.62
C ALA A 8 -6.54 -0.99 6.52
N ARG A 9 -5.31 -0.48 6.50
CA ARG A 9 -4.97 0.82 7.06
C ARG A 9 -4.64 1.78 5.94
N ARG A 10 -5.25 2.95 5.97
CA ARG A 10 -4.98 4.04 5.03
C ARG A 10 -4.18 5.13 5.74
N PHE A 11 -3.08 5.53 5.12
CA PHE A 11 -2.20 6.58 5.62
C PHE A 11 -2.04 7.66 4.57
N LEU A 12 -2.11 8.91 5.02
CA LEU A 12 -1.70 10.05 4.22
C LEU A 12 -0.33 10.51 4.74
N VAL A 13 0.70 10.36 3.91
CA VAL A 13 2.10 10.63 4.29
C VAL A 13 2.72 11.69 3.40
N GLY A 14 3.74 12.39 3.90
CA GLY A 14 4.49 13.41 3.14
C GLY A 14 4.19 14.85 3.57
N ASP A 15 4.95 15.78 3.01
CA ASP A 15 4.84 17.21 3.26
C ASP A 15 3.90 17.84 2.22
N PRO A 16 2.82 18.54 2.61
CA PRO A 16 1.91 19.19 1.66
C PRO A 16 2.57 20.21 0.73
N SER A 17 3.69 20.83 1.10
CA SER A 17 4.42 21.75 0.21
C SER A 17 5.23 21.03 -0.87
N ILE A 18 5.56 19.76 -0.65
CA ILE A 18 6.31 18.91 -1.59
C ILE A 18 5.35 17.98 -2.31
N GLN A 19 4.86 16.97 -1.59
CA GLN A 19 3.89 15.98 -2.04
C GLN A 19 3.34 15.17 -0.84
N ARG A 20 2.05 14.85 -0.91
CA ARG A 20 1.36 13.85 -0.11
C ARG A 20 1.12 12.59 -0.94
N ILE A 21 1.33 11.44 -0.33
CA ILE A 21 1.10 10.13 -0.91
C ILE A 21 0.04 9.43 -0.05
N ASP A 22 -0.97 8.89 -0.71
CA ASP A 22 -1.99 8.05 -0.08
C ASP A 22 -1.53 6.59 -0.16
N VAL A 23 -1.47 5.92 0.99
CA VAL A 23 -0.91 4.58 1.12
C VAL A 23 -1.93 3.69 1.80
N LEU A 24 -2.32 2.61 1.12
CA LEU A 24 -3.00 1.47 1.73
C LEU A 24 -1.96 0.45 2.18
N ALA A 25 -2.06 0.01 3.43
CA ALA A 25 -1.15 -0.94 4.05
C ALA A 25 -1.89 -1.96 4.90
N GLY A 26 -1.19 -3.06 5.21
CA GLY A 26 -1.66 -4.16 6.04
C GLY A 26 -1.59 -5.50 5.33
N ALA A 27 -1.89 -6.56 6.08
CA ALA A 27 -1.77 -7.93 5.62
C ALA A 27 -2.57 -8.21 4.32
N ILE A 28 -3.69 -7.52 4.10
CA ILE A 28 -4.49 -7.67 2.88
C ILE A 28 -3.71 -7.30 1.61
N VAL A 29 -2.85 -6.27 1.66
CA VAL A 29 -2.08 -5.81 0.49
C VAL A 29 -1.00 -6.82 0.16
N THR A 30 -0.39 -7.41 1.19
CA THR A 30 0.60 -8.48 1.04
C THR A 30 -0.04 -9.74 0.46
N ARG A 31 -1.18 -10.19 1.01
CA ARG A 31 -1.91 -11.34 0.47
C ARG A 31 -2.39 -11.11 -0.95
N LEU A 32 -2.89 -9.91 -1.26
CA LEU A 32 -3.27 -9.51 -2.62
C LEU A 32 -2.09 -9.64 -3.59
N ALA A 33 -0.91 -9.14 -3.21
CA ALA A 33 0.29 -9.25 -4.04
C ALA A 33 0.74 -10.70 -4.24
N LEU A 34 0.68 -11.54 -3.20
CA LEU A 34 0.99 -12.97 -3.29
C LEU A 34 -0.02 -13.72 -4.19
N ALA A 35 -1.31 -13.40 -4.06
CA ALA A 35 -2.36 -13.95 -4.92
C ALA A 35 -2.12 -13.57 -6.39
N ASP A 36 -1.79 -12.31 -6.66
CA ASP A 36 -1.56 -11.85 -8.04
C ASP A 36 -0.30 -12.48 -8.66
N GLN A 37 0.78 -12.63 -7.89
CA GLN A 37 1.98 -13.36 -8.31
C GLN A 37 1.72 -14.85 -8.57
N ALA A 38 0.79 -15.46 -7.82
CA ALA A 38 0.42 -16.86 -7.99
C ALA A 38 -0.57 -17.09 -9.15
N ALA A 39 -1.22 -16.04 -9.65
CA ALA A 39 -2.23 -16.13 -10.71
C ALA A 39 -1.58 -16.33 -12.09
N ARG A 40 -2.19 -17.18 -12.91
CA ARG A 40 -1.84 -17.31 -14.34
C ARG A 40 -2.74 -16.39 -15.17
N ALA A 41 -2.42 -16.24 -16.45
CA ALA A 41 -3.29 -15.52 -17.38
C ALA A 41 -4.70 -16.13 -17.39
N GLY A 42 -5.72 -15.31 -17.13
CA GLY A 42 -7.12 -15.73 -17.01
C GLY A 42 -7.56 -16.13 -15.60
N ASP A 43 -6.64 -16.34 -14.66
CA ASP A 43 -7.00 -16.74 -13.29
C ASP A 43 -7.55 -15.56 -12.47
N THR A 44 -8.55 -15.84 -11.66
CA THR A 44 -8.95 -15.01 -10.52
C THR A 44 -8.74 -15.81 -9.24
N LEU A 45 -7.84 -15.35 -8.37
CA LEU A 45 -7.49 -16.02 -7.13
C LEU A 45 -8.02 -15.24 -5.92
N LEU A 46 -8.71 -15.93 -5.03
CA LEU A 46 -9.27 -15.39 -3.78
C LEU A 46 -8.40 -15.80 -2.59
N ASP A 47 -8.07 -14.87 -1.70
CA ASP A 47 -7.53 -15.27 -0.39
C ASP A 47 -8.55 -16.06 0.45
N ALA A 48 -8.08 -16.75 1.48
CA ALA A 48 -8.93 -17.61 2.30
C ALA A 48 -10.12 -16.86 2.93
N SER A 49 -9.93 -15.62 3.35
CA SER A 49 -10.99 -14.77 3.89
C SER A 49 -12.05 -14.44 2.85
N SER A 50 -11.67 -14.08 1.62
CA SER A 50 -12.61 -13.79 0.54
C SER A 50 -13.33 -15.04 0.05
N ALA A 51 -12.64 -16.17 -0.02
CA ALA A 51 -13.26 -17.46 -0.36
C ALA A 51 -14.32 -17.86 0.66
N ALA A 52 -14.09 -17.61 1.95
CA ALA A 52 -15.06 -17.86 3.01
C ALA A 52 -16.33 -17.00 2.86
N LEU A 53 -16.22 -15.75 2.40
CA LEU A 53 -17.37 -14.90 2.10
C LEU A 53 -18.22 -15.43 0.94
N LEU A 54 -17.62 -16.21 0.04
CA LEU A 54 -18.29 -16.80 -1.13
C LEU A 54 -18.55 -18.30 -0.96
N ALA A 55 -18.48 -18.84 0.25
CA ALA A 55 -18.55 -20.29 0.49
C ALA A 55 -19.84 -20.94 -0.03
N GLU A 56 -20.97 -20.22 -0.04
CA GLU A 56 -22.23 -20.71 -0.61
C GLU A 56 -22.16 -20.89 -2.14
N MET A 57 -21.45 -20.00 -2.83
CA MET A 57 -21.29 -20.04 -4.28
C MET A 57 -20.10 -20.91 -4.71
N LEU A 58 -19.14 -21.11 -3.82
CA LEU A 58 -17.89 -21.82 -4.05
C LEU A 58 -17.65 -22.87 -2.95
N PRO A 59 -18.46 -23.95 -2.89
CA PRO A 59 -18.43 -24.91 -1.79
C PRO A 59 -17.18 -25.81 -1.77
N ALA A 60 -16.54 -26.02 -2.92
CA ALA A 60 -15.36 -26.86 -3.06
C ALA A 60 -14.34 -26.24 -4.05
N PRO A 61 -13.69 -25.13 -3.68
CA PRO A 61 -12.71 -24.49 -4.56
C PRO A 61 -11.47 -25.35 -4.74
N GLU A 62 -10.89 -25.28 -5.93
CA GLU A 62 -9.50 -25.66 -6.14
C GLU A 62 -8.61 -24.66 -5.39
N TRP A 63 -7.64 -25.17 -4.63
CA TRP A 63 -6.70 -24.35 -3.88
C TRP A 63 -5.32 -24.36 -4.53
N ARG A 64 -4.69 -23.19 -4.54
CA ARG A 64 -3.30 -23.00 -4.94
C ARG A 64 -2.50 -22.45 -3.78
N GLU A 65 -1.37 -23.09 -3.48
CA GLU A 65 -0.47 -22.63 -2.43
C GLU A 65 0.63 -21.73 -3.02
N SER A 66 0.92 -20.63 -2.33
CA SER A 66 2.03 -19.73 -2.68
C SER A 66 2.44 -18.92 -1.46
N GLY A 67 3.74 -18.82 -1.20
CA GLY A 67 4.27 -17.98 -0.12
C GLY A 67 3.79 -18.34 1.29
N GLY A 68 3.40 -19.59 1.53
CA GLY A 68 2.84 -20.04 2.83
C GLY A 68 1.36 -19.72 3.02
N GLU A 69 0.71 -19.13 2.01
CA GLU A 69 -0.71 -18.85 1.97
C GLU A 69 -1.39 -19.77 0.95
N ARG A 70 -2.71 -19.92 1.07
CA ARG A 70 -3.53 -20.65 0.10
C ARG A 70 -4.60 -19.74 -0.51
N PHE A 71 -4.78 -19.89 -1.82
CA PHE A 71 -5.69 -19.09 -2.61
C PHE A 71 -6.68 -19.98 -3.34
N ALA A 72 -7.97 -19.68 -3.24
CA ALA A 72 -9.03 -20.39 -3.94
C ALA A 72 -9.14 -19.85 -5.36
N VAL A 73 -9.20 -20.75 -6.34
CA VAL A 73 -9.46 -20.38 -7.74
C VAL A 73 -10.94 -20.09 -7.89
N LEU A 74 -11.27 -18.89 -8.39
CA LEU A 74 -12.64 -18.54 -8.78
C LEU A 74 -12.89 -19.03 -10.21
N PRO A 75 -13.84 -19.97 -10.43
CA PRO A 75 -14.17 -20.44 -11.77
C PRO A 75 -14.72 -19.31 -12.66
N ALA A 76 -14.40 -19.35 -13.95
CA ALA A 76 -14.81 -18.31 -14.90
C ALA A 76 -16.34 -18.19 -14.99
N GLU A 77 -17.06 -19.30 -14.86
CA GLU A 77 -18.52 -19.36 -14.86
C GLU A 77 -19.10 -18.56 -13.70
N LEU A 78 -18.52 -18.70 -12.51
CA LEU A 78 -18.97 -17.96 -11.33
C LEU A 78 -18.54 -16.49 -11.40
N ALA A 79 -17.35 -16.21 -11.91
CA ALA A 79 -16.89 -14.84 -12.14
C ALA A 79 -17.84 -14.08 -13.09
N SER A 80 -18.39 -14.75 -14.11
CA SER A 80 -19.34 -14.16 -15.06
C SER A 80 -20.73 -13.87 -14.46
N GLN A 81 -21.08 -14.51 -13.34
CA GLN A 81 -22.34 -14.31 -12.64
C GLN A 81 -22.29 -13.12 -11.66
N LEU A 82 -21.10 -12.61 -11.36
CA LEU A 82 -20.94 -11.46 -10.47
C LEU A 82 -21.51 -10.21 -11.14
N SER A 83 -22.39 -9.52 -10.42
CA SER A 83 -22.94 -8.24 -10.88
C SER A 83 -21.83 -7.21 -11.01
N VAL A 84 -21.68 -6.66 -12.20
CA VAL A 84 -20.79 -5.53 -12.48
C VAL A 84 -21.64 -4.26 -12.44
N PRO A 85 -21.19 -3.19 -11.75
CA PRO A 85 -21.92 -1.93 -11.76
C PRO A 85 -22.17 -1.44 -13.19
N THR A 86 -23.38 -1.01 -13.47
CA THR A 86 -23.78 -0.43 -14.75
C THR A 86 -23.01 0.88 -15.02
N ALA A 87 -22.94 1.28 -16.29
CA ALA A 87 -22.37 2.57 -16.65
C ALA A 87 -23.03 3.74 -15.90
N GLN A 88 -24.34 3.68 -15.69
CA GLN A 88 -25.08 4.70 -14.96
C GLN A 88 -24.68 4.75 -13.47
N GLU A 89 -24.55 3.59 -12.82
CA GLU A 89 -24.07 3.49 -11.43
C GLU A 89 -22.64 4.01 -11.29
N ASN A 90 -21.77 3.68 -12.24
CA ASN A 90 -20.41 4.20 -12.29
C ASN A 90 -20.37 5.72 -12.46
N ILE A 91 -21.19 6.29 -13.34
CA ILE A 91 -21.29 7.76 -13.52
C ILE A 91 -21.78 8.42 -12.23
N ALA A 92 -22.82 7.87 -11.59
CA ALA A 92 -23.33 8.39 -10.34
C ALA A 92 -22.29 8.35 -9.21
N LEU A 93 -21.46 7.29 -9.16
CA LEU A 93 -20.32 7.20 -8.25
C LEU A 93 -19.25 8.24 -8.57
N LEU A 94 -18.89 8.40 -9.85
CA LEU A 94 -17.90 9.38 -10.31
C LEU A 94 -18.32 10.83 -10.03
N ALA A 95 -19.62 11.13 -10.10
CA ALA A 95 -20.15 12.46 -9.77
C ALA A 95 -19.83 12.87 -8.31
N GLN A 96 -19.67 11.90 -7.40
CA GLN A 96 -19.27 12.17 -6.01
C GLN A 96 -17.81 12.66 -5.91
N PHE A 97 -16.99 12.37 -6.92
CA PHE A 97 -15.60 12.82 -7.04
C PHE A 97 -15.46 14.11 -7.86
N ALA A 98 -16.57 14.74 -8.26
CA ALA A 98 -16.55 16.01 -9.00
C ALA A 98 -16.01 17.20 -8.20
N TYR A 99 -15.73 17.02 -6.89
CA TYR A 99 -15.09 18.04 -6.07
C TYR A 99 -13.80 18.59 -6.69
N LEU A 100 -12.95 17.71 -7.26
CA LEU A 100 -11.70 18.14 -7.90
C LEU A 100 -11.94 18.92 -9.20
N ASN A 101 -13.09 18.76 -9.86
CA ASN A 101 -13.43 19.51 -11.07
C ASN A 101 -13.67 21.00 -10.76
N THR A 102 -14.14 21.30 -9.55
CA THR A 102 -14.39 22.69 -9.09
C THR A 102 -13.31 23.22 -8.15
N HIS A 103 -12.48 22.33 -7.58
CA HIS A 103 -11.42 22.65 -6.62
C HIS A 103 -10.10 22.01 -7.03
N ALA A 104 -9.61 22.30 -8.24
CA ALA A 104 -8.37 21.72 -8.77
C ALA A 104 -7.15 21.91 -7.84
N GLU A 105 -7.10 23.02 -7.10
CA GLU A 105 -6.06 23.28 -6.08
C GLU A 105 -6.03 22.25 -4.96
N ALA A 106 -7.14 21.55 -4.68
CA ALA A 106 -7.15 20.47 -3.70
C ALA A 106 -6.30 19.26 -4.13
N ALA A 107 -6.01 19.12 -5.43
CA ALA A 107 -5.09 18.11 -5.94
C ALA A 107 -3.61 18.50 -5.78
N ARG A 108 -3.29 19.78 -5.49
CA ARG A 108 -1.91 20.30 -5.40
C ARG A 108 -1.04 19.45 -4.47
N PRO A 109 -1.46 19.10 -3.24
CA PRO A 109 -0.61 18.29 -2.37
C PRO A 109 -0.30 16.92 -2.96
N PHE A 110 -1.14 16.32 -3.82
CA PHE A 110 -0.97 14.94 -4.30
C PHE A 110 -0.11 14.83 -5.57
N LEU A 111 0.15 15.95 -6.23
CA LEU A 111 0.91 16.01 -7.48
C LEU A 111 2.30 16.59 -7.23
N LEU A 112 3.30 16.15 -7.99
CA LEU A 112 4.61 16.83 -7.99
C LEU A 112 4.46 18.28 -8.48
N PRO A 113 5.22 19.25 -7.93
CA PRO A 113 5.08 20.67 -8.29
C PRO A 113 5.14 20.94 -9.79
N ALA A 114 6.12 20.32 -10.48
CA ALA A 114 6.29 20.47 -11.92
C ALA A 114 5.10 19.91 -12.73
N VAL A 115 4.50 18.80 -12.27
CA VAL A 115 3.34 18.19 -12.93
C VAL A 115 2.12 19.09 -12.80
N PHE A 116 1.86 19.62 -11.61
CA PHE A 116 0.72 20.51 -11.38
C PHE A 116 0.82 21.81 -12.15
N ALA A 117 1.98 22.49 -12.11
CA ALA A 117 2.18 23.74 -12.85
C ALA A 117 1.91 23.55 -14.36
N ARG A 118 2.35 22.41 -14.91
CA ARG A 118 2.13 22.07 -16.31
C ARG A 118 0.66 21.78 -16.63
N LEU A 119 -0.01 20.96 -15.82
CA LEU A 119 -1.44 20.67 -15.97
C LEU A 119 -2.29 21.95 -15.87
N HIS A 120 -1.96 22.82 -14.91
CA HIS A 120 -2.63 24.09 -14.69
C HIS A 120 -2.40 25.07 -15.86
N ALA A 121 -1.23 25.02 -16.50
CA ALA A 121 -0.93 25.76 -17.72
C ALA A 121 -1.62 25.20 -18.99
N GLY A 122 -2.48 24.18 -18.87
CA GLY A 122 -3.15 23.54 -20.00
C GLY A 122 -2.23 22.70 -20.89
N LEU A 123 -1.00 22.46 -20.46
CA LEU A 123 0.00 21.70 -21.20
C LEU A 123 -0.14 20.20 -20.89
N SER A 124 -1.35 19.66 -21.00
CA SER A 124 -1.66 18.26 -20.62
C SER A 124 -1.22 17.21 -21.65
N GLU A 125 -0.77 17.62 -22.84
CA GLU A 125 -0.28 16.68 -23.86
C GLU A 125 1.09 16.12 -23.47
N PHE A 126 1.06 14.87 -23.00
CA PHE A 126 2.14 13.87 -22.98
C PHE A 126 3.53 14.30 -22.45
N VAL A 127 3.91 13.76 -21.29
CA VAL A 127 5.33 13.61 -20.90
C VAL A 127 5.81 12.27 -21.46
N THR A 128 5.76 12.11 -22.78
CA THR A 128 6.44 10.98 -23.44
C THR A 128 7.87 11.41 -23.76
N GLU A 129 8.65 11.62 -22.70
CA GLU A 129 10.05 12.01 -22.80
C GLU A 129 10.92 10.83 -22.34
N LEU A 130 11.82 10.38 -23.21
CA LEU A 130 12.89 9.48 -22.82
C LEU A 130 14.06 10.34 -22.33
N ARG A 131 14.21 10.39 -21.02
CA ARG A 131 15.30 11.12 -20.36
C ARG A 131 16.13 10.19 -19.49
N PRO A 132 17.46 10.40 -19.40
CA PRO A 132 18.28 9.66 -18.46
C PRO A 132 17.80 9.90 -17.02
N VAL A 133 17.51 8.83 -16.30
CA VAL A 133 17.11 8.86 -14.88
C VAL A 133 17.87 7.80 -14.11
N VAL A 134 18.03 8.02 -12.80
CA VAL A 134 18.51 7.01 -11.86
C VAL A 134 17.33 6.59 -10.99
N ALA A 135 16.98 5.31 -11.03
CA ALA A 135 15.96 4.74 -10.16
C ALA A 135 16.58 4.31 -8.82
N LEU A 136 16.01 4.77 -7.72
CA LEU A 136 16.36 4.30 -6.37
C LEU A 136 15.12 3.66 -5.74
N PHE A 137 15.22 2.36 -5.42
CA PHE A 137 14.20 1.64 -4.67
C PHE A 137 14.61 1.58 -3.20
N VAL A 138 13.75 2.11 -2.33
CA VAL A 138 13.95 2.09 -0.87
C VAL A 138 12.89 1.21 -0.23
N ARG A 139 13.32 0.28 0.62
CA ARG A 139 12.43 -0.57 1.42
C ARG A 139 12.64 -0.32 2.90
N PHE A 140 11.57 0.06 3.59
CA PHE A 140 11.53 0.11 5.04
C PHE A 140 11.00 -1.23 5.57
N GLY A 141 11.60 -1.78 6.60
CA GLY A 141 11.21 -3.07 7.19
C GLY A 141 11.37 -3.06 8.70
N GLY A 142 10.95 -4.16 9.35
CA GLY A 142 11.10 -4.36 10.80
C GLY A 142 9.94 -3.84 11.65
N ILE A 143 8.92 -3.22 11.05
CA ILE A 143 7.73 -2.75 11.76
C ILE A 143 6.56 -3.66 11.41
N ASP A 144 6.05 -4.36 12.42
CA ASP A 144 4.85 -5.19 12.31
C ASP A 144 3.63 -4.33 12.60
N TYR A 145 3.04 -3.73 11.58
CA TYR A 145 1.88 -2.88 11.80
C TYR A 145 0.64 -3.71 12.13
N ASP A 146 0.52 -4.93 11.63
CA ASP A 146 -0.72 -5.72 11.72
C ASP A 146 -0.90 -6.30 13.13
N ALA A 147 0.15 -6.83 13.75
CA ALA A 147 0.08 -7.49 15.06
C ALA A 147 0.60 -6.63 16.24
N ASP A 148 1.22 -5.48 15.98
CA ASP A 148 1.72 -4.56 17.01
C ASP A 148 0.95 -3.22 16.97
N PRO A 149 -0.23 -3.13 17.61
CA PRO A 149 -1.02 -1.90 17.65
C PRO A 149 -0.31 -0.76 18.40
N GLU A 150 0.68 -1.08 19.25
CA GLU A 150 1.43 -0.09 20.01
C GLU A 150 2.64 0.47 19.27
N ALA A 151 3.12 -0.17 18.19
CA ALA A 151 4.34 0.21 17.46
C ALA A 151 4.44 1.71 17.16
N ARG A 152 3.33 2.32 16.70
CA ARG A 152 3.26 3.77 16.45
C ARG A 152 3.38 4.59 17.73
N SER A 153 2.61 4.23 18.75
CA SER A 153 2.57 4.96 20.02
C SER A 153 3.91 4.88 20.75
N ALA A 154 4.62 3.75 20.67
CA ALA A 154 5.93 3.56 21.27
C ALA A 154 6.97 4.50 20.63
N PHE A 155 6.97 4.61 19.30
CA PHE A 155 7.84 5.56 18.61
C PHE A 155 7.47 7.01 18.90
N GLU A 156 6.18 7.36 18.93
CA GLU A 156 5.74 8.73 19.19
C GLU A 156 6.05 9.19 20.62
N ARG A 157 6.04 8.27 21.59
CA ARG A 157 6.41 8.53 22.99
C ARG A 157 7.89 8.90 23.18
N LEU A 158 8.75 8.65 22.20
CA LEU A 158 10.16 9.03 22.28
C LEU A 158 10.33 10.55 22.26
N SER A 159 11.25 11.04 23.10
CA SER A 159 11.72 12.44 23.01
C SER A 159 12.37 12.69 21.64
N TYR A 160 12.39 13.95 21.18
CA TYR A 160 13.06 14.32 19.94
C TYR A 160 14.53 13.85 19.90
N SER A 161 15.23 13.93 21.04
CA SER A 161 16.61 13.43 21.17
C SER A 161 16.70 11.92 20.96
N ASN A 162 15.78 11.15 21.55
CA ASN A 162 15.79 9.68 21.42
C ASN A 162 15.40 9.25 19.99
N LYS A 163 14.42 9.92 19.37
CA LYS A 163 14.11 9.73 17.93
C LYS A 163 15.36 9.97 17.08
N ARG A 164 16.05 11.09 17.31
CA ARG A 164 17.28 11.47 16.59
C ARG A 164 18.43 10.49 16.80
N GLN A 165 18.61 9.97 18.02
CA GLN A 165 19.66 8.99 18.32
C GLN A 165 19.49 7.70 17.53
N HIS A 166 18.26 7.18 17.44
CA HIS A 166 17.97 6.00 16.61
C HIS A 166 18.23 6.27 15.12
N THR A 167 17.77 7.41 14.60
CA THR A 167 18.02 7.81 13.21
C THR A 167 19.52 7.91 12.91
N LEU A 168 20.28 8.65 13.73
CA LEU A 168 21.73 8.82 13.54
C LEU A 168 22.50 7.51 13.64
N ALA A 169 22.10 6.60 14.53
CA ALA A 169 22.70 5.28 14.61
C ALA A 169 22.51 4.51 13.30
N ILE A 170 21.33 4.57 12.68
CA ILE A 170 21.06 3.88 11.42
C ILE A 170 21.79 4.56 10.26
N GLU A 171 21.74 5.89 10.16
CA GLU A 171 22.38 6.68 9.10
C GLU A 171 23.91 6.54 9.11
N GLY A 172 24.52 6.49 10.30
CA GLY A 172 25.96 6.31 10.46
C GLY A 172 26.50 4.94 10.05
N ALA A 173 25.65 4.00 9.60
CA ALA A 173 26.08 2.67 9.16
C ALA A 173 26.57 2.68 7.70
N LYS A 174 27.85 2.36 7.50
CA LYS A 174 28.50 2.30 6.19
C LYS A 174 28.12 1.05 5.38
N SER A 175 27.92 -0.09 6.04
CA SER A 175 27.47 -1.33 5.37
C SER A 175 25.97 -1.56 5.55
N ALA A 176 25.33 -2.15 4.54
CA ALA A 176 23.92 -2.50 4.57
C ALA A 176 23.59 -3.48 5.71
N GLU A 177 24.46 -4.46 5.96
CA GLU A 177 24.30 -5.42 7.05
C GLU A 177 24.31 -4.75 8.43
N THR A 178 25.24 -3.82 8.68
CA THR A 178 25.28 -3.07 9.94
C THR A 178 24.04 -2.20 10.12
N ARG A 179 23.55 -1.62 9.02
CA ARG A 179 22.32 -0.82 9.03
C ARG A 179 21.12 -1.68 9.43
N GLN A 180 21.00 -2.88 8.86
CA GLN A 180 19.93 -3.83 9.17
C GLN A 180 19.94 -4.25 10.65
N ARG A 181 21.11 -4.61 11.20
CA ARG A 181 21.25 -4.96 12.63
C ARG A 181 20.87 -3.80 13.56
N ARG A 182 21.18 -2.55 13.18
CA ARG A 182 20.80 -1.36 13.95
C ARG A 182 19.30 -1.07 13.89
N ILE A 183 18.66 -1.31 12.75
CA ILE A 183 17.19 -1.23 12.62
C ILE A 183 16.53 -2.25 13.56
N GLU A 184 16.95 -3.51 13.50
CA GLU A 184 16.41 -4.58 14.37
C GLU A 184 16.58 -4.25 15.85
N LYS A 185 17.75 -3.74 16.25
CA LYS A 185 17.99 -3.30 17.62
C LYS A 185 17.06 -2.15 18.02
N ALA A 186 16.91 -1.12 17.19
CA ALA A 186 16.01 0.00 17.47
C ALA A 186 14.56 -0.48 17.63
N MET A 187 14.09 -1.38 16.76
CA MET A 187 12.76 -1.98 16.86
C MET A 187 12.57 -2.81 18.14
N SER A 188 13.59 -3.58 18.54
CA SER A 188 13.57 -4.33 19.80
C SER A 188 13.49 -3.39 21.01
N THR A 189 14.26 -2.30 21.03
CA THR A 189 14.21 -1.29 22.10
C THR A 189 12.84 -0.63 22.19
N LEU A 190 12.26 -0.24 21.04
CA LEU A 190 10.92 0.35 20.95
C LEU A 190 9.84 -0.59 21.52
N ARG A 191 9.89 -1.88 21.19
CA ARG A 191 8.96 -2.91 21.70
C ARG A 191 9.13 -3.19 23.19
N ALA A 192 10.35 -3.13 23.70
CA ALA A 192 10.63 -3.39 25.11
C ALA A 192 10.13 -2.26 26.04
N GLY A 193 9.69 -1.11 25.50
CA GLY A 193 9.21 0.02 26.29
C GLY A 193 10.25 0.64 27.23
N LYS A 194 11.53 0.28 27.08
CA LYS A 194 12.61 0.83 27.92
C LYS A 194 12.81 2.29 27.55
N LYS A 195 12.37 3.18 28.45
CA LYS A 195 12.88 4.54 28.54
C LYS A 195 14.37 4.43 28.91
N GLU A 196 15.24 4.65 27.94
CA GLU A 196 16.59 5.18 28.21
C GLU A 196 16.48 6.71 28.36
#